data_AF-A0A1B8DZW2-F1
#
_entry.id   AF-A0A1B8DZW2-F1
#
_cell.length_a   1.000
_cell.length_b   1.000
_cell.length_c   1.000
_cell.angle_alpha   90.00
_cell.angle_beta   90.00
_cell.angle_gamma   90.00
#
_symmetry.space_group_name_H-M   'P 1'
#
loop_
_entity.id
_entity.type
_entity.pdbx_description
1 polymer ?
#
loop_
_entity_poly.entity_id
_entity_poly.type
_entity_poly.pdbx_seq_one_letter_code
_entity_poly.pdbx_strand_id
1 'polypeptide(L)'
;MATQPKLEIVLYDLANTKNVCFSPTVWRIRLILNYKQIPYKTIFLEFPDIEPTLKGLGIVPGESPTGEKLKYTVPAIHHVPTNTHIMDSTPIAKFLEATYPIPPLPLTSELGRTIELRARSVVGPTFRASVLPREINILSPRAQAYFRRTREAALGHKLEDLLAEEEESWRAVSDKIKEVGELMRTNAAEGPFVLGARPSYTDFFIAGSLQSARVVEEAVFERHMKYAGYKEIYEACLPYMAKNT
;
A
#
# COMPACT_ATOMS: atom_id res chain seq x y z
N MET A 1 5.99 18.65 -31.93
CA MET A 1 4.86 17.85 -31.40
C MET A 1 5.43 16.97 -30.30
N ALA A 2 5.03 17.17 -29.04
CA ALA A 2 5.46 16.27 -27.97
C ALA A 2 4.80 14.90 -28.20
N THR A 3 5.60 13.87 -28.47
CA THR A 3 5.13 12.48 -28.54
C THR A 3 4.53 12.13 -27.18
N GLN A 4 3.26 11.73 -27.15
CA GLN A 4 2.65 11.20 -25.93
C GLN A 4 3.53 10.05 -25.40
N PRO A 5 3.83 10.02 -24.09
CA PRO A 5 4.63 8.96 -23.51
C PRO A 5 3.95 7.60 -23.77
N LYS A 6 4.71 6.67 -24.36
CA LYS A 6 4.21 5.32 -24.67
C LYS A 6 3.92 4.59 -23.36
N LEU A 7 2.79 3.89 -23.29
CA LEU A 7 2.43 3.05 -22.14
C LEU A 7 3.53 2.00 -21.88
N GLU A 8 4.03 1.93 -20.64
CA GLU A 8 5.06 0.97 -20.25
C GLU A 8 4.56 -0.06 -19.23
N ILE A 9 3.68 0.35 -18.31
CA ILE A 9 3.17 -0.52 -17.24
C ILE A 9 1.64 -0.58 -17.28
N VAL A 10 1.07 -1.78 -17.17
CA VAL A 10 -0.31 -1.98 -16.73
C VAL A 10 -0.26 -2.35 -15.26
N LEU A 11 -0.86 -1.53 -14.40
CA LEU A 11 -0.97 -1.79 -12.96
C LEU A 11 -2.36 -2.35 -12.65
N TYR A 12 -2.42 -3.57 -12.13
CA TYR A 12 -3.64 -4.17 -11.61
C TYR A 12 -3.83 -3.74 -10.14
N ASP A 13 -4.94 -3.07 -9.88
CA ASP A 13 -5.30 -2.43 -8.62
C ASP A 13 -6.64 -2.97 -8.12
N LEU A 14 -6.97 -2.70 -6.86
CA LEU A 14 -8.21 -3.14 -6.22
C LEU A 14 -9.33 -2.13 -6.47
N ALA A 15 -10.45 -2.62 -7.00
CA ALA A 15 -11.61 -1.78 -7.31
C ALA A 15 -12.39 -1.37 -6.04
N ASN A 16 -12.84 -0.11 -6.03
CA ASN A 16 -13.88 0.41 -5.15
C ASN A 16 -14.91 1.19 -5.96
N THR A 17 -16.01 1.60 -5.34
CA THR A 17 -17.11 2.32 -6.00
C THR A 17 -16.72 3.69 -6.56
N LYS A 18 -15.58 4.24 -6.13
CA LYS A 18 -15.05 5.54 -6.57
C LYS A 18 -13.98 5.41 -7.67
N ASN A 19 -13.61 4.19 -8.08
CA ASN A 19 -12.52 3.92 -9.02
C ASN A 19 -11.18 4.59 -8.64
N VAL A 20 -10.85 4.60 -7.35
CA VAL A 20 -9.58 5.14 -6.84
C VAL A 20 -8.80 4.07 -6.08
N CYS A 21 -7.47 4.19 -6.07
CA CYS A 21 -6.60 3.29 -5.30
C CYS A 21 -6.85 3.44 -3.80
N PHE A 22 -7.10 2.32 -3.12
CA PHE A 22 -7.18 2.27 -1.66
C PHE A 22 -6.32 1.14 -1.06
N SER A 23 -5.78 0.23 -1.87
CA SER A 23 -4.90 -0.81 -1.34
C SER A 23 -3.55 -0.22 -0.91
N PRO A 24 -3.10 -0.43 0.34
CA PRO A 24 -1.83 0.13 0.82
C PRO A 24 -0.62 -0.45 0.08
N THR A 25 -0.68 -1.71 -0.37
CA THR A 25 0.41 -2.34 -1.12
C THR A 25 0.44 -1.87 -2.58
N VAL A 26 -0.71 -1.55 -3.17
CA VAL A 26 -0.77 -0.98 -4.52
C VAL A 26 -0.30 0.47 -4.52
N TRP A 27 -0.64 1.24 -3.47
CA TRP A 27 -0.13 2.59 -3.29
C TRP A 27 1.40 2.67 -3.30
N ARG A 28 2.10 1.68 -2.72
CA ARG A 28 3.57 1.62 -2.79
C ARG A 28 4.05 1.61 -4.24
N ILE A 29 3.48 0.73 -5.07
CA ILE A 29 3.87 0.63 -6.48
C ILE A 29 3.46 1.87 -7.26
N ARG A 30 2.27 2.42 -7.01
CA ARG A 30 1.81 3.66 -7.62
C ARG A 30 2.75 4.83 -7.34
N LEU A 31 3.21 4.97 -6.09
CA LEU A 31 4.18 5.99 -5.70
C LEU A 31 5.53 5.81 -6.39
N ILE A 32 6.02 4.57 -6.53
CA ILE A 32 7.24 4.27 -7.30
C ILE A 32 7.09 4.71 -8.75
N LEU A 33 5.98 4.33 -9.40
CA LEU A 33 5.71 4.67 -10.80
C LEU A 33 5.65 6.19 -10.99
N ASN A 34 4.97 6.91 -10.09
CA ASN A 34 4.84 8.37 -10.15
C ASN A 34 6.17 9.09 -9.89
N TYR A 35 6.92 8.67 -8.86
CA TYR A 35 8.25 9.22 -8.54
C TYR A 35 9.23 9.03 -9.70
N LYS A 36 9.19 7.86 -10.33
CA LYS A 36 10.04 7.53 -11.49
C LYS A 36 9.48 8.04 -12.83
N GLN A 37 8.31 8.68 -12.82
CA GLN A 37 7.63 9.19 -14.00
C GLN A 37 7.38 8.11 -15.08
N ILE A 38 7.13 6.86 -14.65
CA ILE A 38 6.90 5.74 -15.54
C ILE A 38 5.45 5.78 -16.05
N PRO A 39 5.21 5.83 -17.37
CA PRO A 39 3.86 5.86 -17.92
C PRO A 39 3.12 4.55 -17.67
N TYR A 40 1.97 4.63 -17.00
CA TYR A 40 1.16 3.45 -16.70
C TYR A 40 -0.34 3.67 -16.88
N LYS A 41 -1.07 2.57 -17.05
CA LYS A 41 -2.54 2.53 -16.95
C LYS A 41 -2.94 1.65 -15.78
N THR A 42 -4.05 1.97 -15.13
CA THR A 42 -4.60 1.13 -14.05
C THR A 42 -5.75 0.29 -14.58
N ILE A 43 -5.76 -1.00 -14.24
CA ILE A 43 -6.92 -1.89 -14.38
C ILE A 43 -7.39 -2.21 -12.96
N PHE A 44 -8.61 -1.77 -12.62
CA PHE A 44 -9.22 -2.07 -11.34
C PHE A 44 -9.94 -3.42 -11.39
N LEU A 45 -9.63 -4.29 -10.44
CA LEU A 45 -10.24 -5.62 -10.28
C LEU A 45 -11.03 -5.67 -8.99
N GLU A 46 -12.26 -6.18 -9.03
CA GLU A 46 -12.96 -6.54 -7.79
C GLU A 46 -12.29 -7.76 -7.14
N PHE A 47 -12.42 -7.93 -5.82
CA PHE A 47 -11.87 -9.09 -5.11
C PHE A 47 -12.11 -10.46 -5.78
N PRO A 48 -13.33 -10.83 -6.20
CA PRO A 48 -13.57 -12.13 -6.85
C PRO A 48 -12.90 -12.28 -8.22
N ASP A 49 -12.46 -11.19 -8.85
CA ASP A 49 -11.87 -11.19 -10.20
C ASP A 49 -10.34 -11.25 -10.19
N ILE A 50 -9.70 -11.03 -9.04
CA ILE A 50 -8.23 -11.02 -8.92
C ILE A 50 -7.64 -12.36 -9.37
N GLU A 51 -8.05 -13.45 -8.72
CA GLU A 51 -7.53 -14.78 -9.01
C GLU A 51 -7.74 -15.23 -10.46
N PRO A 52 -8.97 -15.22 -11.02
CA PRO A 52 -9.17 -15.64 -12.41
C PRO A 52 -8.42 -14.76 -13.41
N THR A 53 -8.34 -13.44 -13.18
CA THR A 53 -7.60 -12.54 -14.07
C THR A 53 -6.11 -12.84 -14.06
N LEU A 54 -5.49 -12.90 -12.88
CA LEU A 54 -4.05 -13.11 -12.77
C LEU A 54 -3.64 -14.52 -13.25
N LYS A 55 -4.49 -15.54 -13.03
CA LYS A 55 -4.34 -16.86 -13.66
C LYS A 55 -4.34 -16.79 -15.18
N GLY A 56 -5.28 -16.04 -15.77
CA GLY A 56 -5.37 -15.85 -17.22
C GLY A 56 -4.15 -15.16 -17.84
N LEU A 57 -3.40 -14.39 -17.04
CA LEU A 57 -2.14 -13.76 -17.44
C LEU A 57 -0.92 -14.67 -17.28
N GLY A 58 -1.11 -15.92 -16.84
CA GLY A 58 -0.02 -16.88 -16.61
C GLY A 58 0.81 -16.59 -15.35
N ILE A 59 0.32 -15.74 -14.45
CA ILE A 59 1.01 -15.49 -13.18
C ILE A 59 0.86 -16.73 -12.29
N VAL A 60 1.97 -17.19 -11.72
CA VAL A 60 1.99 -18.27 -10.73
C VAL A 60 2.41 -17.67 -9.39
N PRO A 61 1.55 -17.73 -8.35
CA PRO A 61 1.91 -17.30 -7.01
C PRO A 61 3.10 -18.10 -6.48
N GLY A 62 3.93 -17.46 -5.67
CA GLY A 62 4.96 -18.15 -4.92
C GLY A 62 4.39 -19.10 -3.86
N GLU A 63 5.28 -19.74 -3.12
CA GLU A 63 4.94 -20.64 -2.02
C GLU A 63 5.37 -20.01 -0.69
N SER A 64 4.63 -20.30 0.38
CA SER A 64 5.01 -19.96 1.74
C SER A 64 6.22 -20.80 2.18
N PRO A 65 6.91 -20.44 3.28
CA PRO A 65 7.94 -21.30 3.87
C PRO A 65 7.45 -22.71 4.25
N THR A 66 6.13 -22.88 4.41
CA THR A 66 5.48 -24.16 4.72
C THR A 66 5.02 -24.93 3.47
N GLY A 67 5.33 -24.44 2.26
CA GLY A 67 4.95 -25.06 0.99
C GLY A 67 3.51 -24.79 0.54
N GLU A 68 2.78 -23.90 1.22
CA GLU A 68 1.43 -23.53 0.81
C GLU A 68 1.49 -22.50 -0.31
N LYS A 69 0.72 -22.72 -1.38
CA LYS A 69 0.61 -21.72 -2.46
C LYS A 69 0.04 -20.42 -1.92
N LEU A 70 0.74 -19.32 -2.18
CA LEU A 70 0.26 -17.99 -1.85
C LEU A 70 -0.99 -17.67 -2.68
N LYS A 71 -1.86 -16.84 -2.11
CA LYS A 71 -3.07 -16.37 -2.79
C LYS A 71 -2.72 -15.38 -3.90
N TYR A 72 -3.54 -15.34 -4.94
CA TYR A 72 -3.50 -14.27 -5.93
C TYR A 72 -3.90 -12.95 -5.28
N THR A 73 -3.09 -11.91 -5.48
CA THR A 73 -3.26 -10.61 -4.84
C THR A 73 -2.87 -9.48 -5.78
N VAL A 74 -3.28 -8.27 -5.42
CA VAL A 74 -2.74 -7.03 -6.01
C VAL A 74 -1.76 -6.37 -5.01
N PRO A 75 -0.74 -5.62 -5.48
CA PRO A 75 -0.49 -5.24 -6.87
C PRO A 75 0.00 -6.40 -7.73
N ALA A 76 -0.37 -6.34 -9.01
CA ALA A 76 0.29 -7.04 -10.10
C ALA A 76 0.57 -6.05 -11.23
N ILE A 77 1.60 -6.29 -12.03
CA ILE A 77 1.91 -5.48 -13.21
C ILE A 77 2.08 -6.36 -14.45
N HIS A 78 1.79 -5.76 -15.61
CA HIS A 78 2.31 -6.18 -16.90
C HIS A 78 3.27 -5.09 -17.41
N HIS A 79 4.55 -5.44 -17.53
CA HIS A 79 5.54 -4.61 -18.19
C HIS A 79 5.47 -4.86 -19.70
N VAL A 80 4.93 -3.87 -20.42
CA VAL A 80 4.64 -3.95 -21.86
C VAL A 80 5.91 -4.16 -22.69
N PRO A 81 7.03 -3.44 -22.47
CA PRO A 81 8.23 -3.60 -23.28
C PRO A 81 8.83 -5.02 -23.29
N THR A 82 8.81 -5.71 -22.15
CA THR A 82 9.39 -7.07 -22.01
C THR A 82 8.34 -8.17 -21.94
N ASN A 83 7.06 -7.81 -22.08
CA ASN A 83 5.91 -8.71 -21.91
C ASN A 83 5.97 -9.54 -20.60
N THR A 84 6.40 -8.91 -19.50
CA THR A 84 6.61 -9.60 -18.22
C THR A 84 5.46 -9.32 -17.25
N HIS A 85 4.95 -10.36 -16.61
CA HIS A 85 3.91 -10.25 -15.58
C HIS A 85 4.50 -10.54 -14.20
N ILE A 86 4.23 -9.68 -13.23
CA ILE A 86 4.79 -9.78 -11.88
C ILE A 86 3.68 -9.48 -10.88
N MET A 87 3.59 -10.27 -9.81
CA MET A 87 2.69 -10.06 -8.68
C MET A 87 3.50 -9.86 -7.40
N ASP A 88 2.89 -9.22 -6.41
CA ASP A 88 3.46 -8.81 -5.12
C ASP A 88 4.33 -7.55 -5.19
N SER A 89 4.11 -6.65 -4.23
CA SER A 89 4.77 -5.35 -4.12
C SER A 89 6.29 -5.44 -4.05
N THR A 90 6.85 -6.44 -3.37
CA THR A 90 8.30 -6.57 -3.20
C THR A 90 9.04 -6.92 -4.50
N PRO A 91 8.70 -8.01 -5.22
CA PRO A 91 9.34 -8.30 -6.49
C PRO A 91 9.06 -7.22 -7.55
N ILE A 92 7.88 -6.60 -7.54
CA ILE A 92 7.57 -5.47 -8.44
C ILE A 92 8.51 -4.29 -8.17
N ALA A 93 8.69 -3.89 -6.90
CA ALA A 93 9.57 -2.77 -6.57
C ALA A 93 11.03 -3.04 -6.99
N LYS A 94 11.53 -4.27 -6.77
CA LYS A 94 12.87 -4.69 -7.23
C LYS A 94 13.00 -4.63 -8.75
N PHE A 95 11.99 -5.11 -9.47
CA PHE A 95 11.95 -5.06 -10.93
C PHE A 95 11.96 -3.61 -11.46
N LEU A 96 11.15 -2.73 -10.87
CA LEU A 96 11.07 -1.32 -11.26
C LEU A 96 12.38 -0.59 -10.97
N GLU A 97 13.03 -0.83 -9.83
CA GLU A 97 14.33 -0.22 -9.54
C GLU A 97 15.44 -0.70 -10.48
N ALA A 98 15.44 -1.99 -10.83
CA ALA A 98 16.41 -2.54 -11.77
C ALA A 98 16.20 -2.06 -13.21
N THR A 99 14.94 -1.88 -13.64
CA THR A 99 14.57 -1.51 -15.02
C THR A 99 14.61 0.01 -15.22
N TYR A 100 14.26 0.78 -14.19
CA TYR A 100 14.19 2.24 -14.20
C TYR A 100 15.01 2.81 -13.02
N PRO A 101 16.35 2.76 -13.07
CA PRO A 101 17.21 3.09 -11.93
C PRO A 101 17.24 4.59 -11.58
N ILE A 102 16.67 5.46 -12.43
CA ILE A 102 16.70 6.92 -12.25
C ILE A 102 15.26 7.44 -12.19
N PRO A 103 14.94 8.32 -11.22
CA PRO A 103 15.73 8.63 -10.02
C PRO A 103 15.85 7.41 -9.09
N PRO A 104 16.95 7.27 -8.34
CA PRO A 104 17.17 6.12 -7.45
C PRO A 104 16.15 6.10 -6.32
N LEU A 105 15.73 4.89 -5.93
CA LEU A 105 14.84 4.67 -4.79
C LEU A 105 15.39 3.54 -3.91
N PRO A 106 16.02 3.85 -2.78
CA PRO A 106 16.47 2.84 -1.84
C PRO A 106 15.31 1.94 -1.39
N LEU A 107 15.36 0.66 -1.76
CA LEU A 107 14.32 -0.32 -1.44
C LEU A 107 14.46 -0.90 -0.03
N THR A 108 15.64 -0.77 0.58
CA THR A 108 15.92 -1.27 1.92
C THR A 108 16.97 -0.40 2.61
N SER A 109 16.86 -0.31 3.92
CA SER A 109 17.86 0.26 4.83
C SER A 109 17.62 -0.32 6.22
N GLU A 110 18.61 -0.26 7.11
CA GLU A 110 18.44 -0.78 8.48
C GLU A 110 17.40 0.02 9.27
N LEU A 111 17.41 1.35 9.12
CA LEU A 111 16.39 2.23 9.69
C LEU A 111 15.00 1.92 9.11
N GLY A 112 14.89 1.80 7.78
CA GLY A 112 13.63 1.51 7.10
C GLY A 112 13.02 0.17 7.53
N ARG A 113 13.84 -0.90 7.58
CA ARG A 113 13.42 -2.22 8.07
C ARG A 113 12.92 -2.16 9.51
N THR A 114 13.60 -1.40 10.36
CA THR A 114 13.21 -1.20 11.76
C THR A 114 11.87 -0.48 11.87
N ILE A 115 11.67 0.60 11.12
CA ILE A 115 10.41 1.35 11.06
C ILE A 115 9.28 0.47 10.52
N GLU A 116 9.48 -0.26 9.43
CA GLU A 116 8.45 -1.12 8.83
C GLU A 116 8.01 -2.24 9.78
N LEU A 117 8.97 -2.89 10.46
CA LEU A 117 8.67 -3.93 11.44
C LEU A 117 7.89 -3.38 12.62
N ARG A 118 8.33 -2.25 13.20
CA ARG A 118 7.65 -1.59 14.33
C ARG A 118 6.27 -1.07 13.92
N ALA A 119 6.15 -0.44 12.75
CA ALA A 119 4.86 0.04 12.24
C ALA A 119 3.89 -1.13 12.06
N ARG A 120 4.30 -2.28 11.52
CA ARG A 120 3.42 -3.45 11.40
C ARG A 120 2.93 -3.97 12.74
N SER A 121 3.78 -4.02 13.76
CA SER A 121 3.38 -4.53 15.08
C SER A 121 2.57 -3.53 15.91
N VAL A 122 2.80 -2.22 15.71
CA VAL A 122 2.20 -1.16 16.52
C VAL A 122 0.98 -0.53 15.83
N VAL A 123 1.09 -0.20 14.55
CA VAL A 123 0.03 0.45 13.76
C VAL A 123 -0.87 -0.59 13.09
N GLY A 124 -0.36 -1.80 12.81
CA GLY A 124 -1.17 -2.89 12.24
C GLY A 124 -2.46 -3.19 13.03
N PRO A 125 -2.43 -3.27 14.37
CA PRO A 125 -3.63 -3.43 15.19
C PRO A 125 -4.66 -2.30 15.01
N THR A 126 -4.24 -1.03 14.88
CA THR A 126 -5.18 0.08 14.66
C THR A 126 -5.83 0.01 13.29
N PHE A 127 -5.08 -0.38 12.24
CA PHE A 127 -5.66 -0.63 10.92
C PHE A 127 -6.64 -1.81 10.94
N ARG A 128 -6.32 -2.88 11.68
CA ARG A 128 -7.22 -4.03 11.84
C ARG A 128 -8.51 -3.62 12.55
N ALA A 129 -8.43 -2.86 13.63
CA ALA A 129 -9.61 -2.46 14.41
C ALA A 129 -10.43 -1.37 13.70
N SER A 130 -9.77 -0.47 12.96
CA SER A 130 -10.42 0.74 12.44
C SER A 130 -10.67 0.76 10.94
N VAL A 131 -9.73 0.27 10.12
CA VAL A 131 -9.82 0.36 8.66
C VAL A 131 -10.55 -0.85 8.09
N LEU A 132 -10.10 -2.06 8.46
CA LEU A 132 -10.63 -3.32 7.95
C LEU A 132 -12.18 -3.45 8.03
N PRO A 133 -12.85 -3.16 9.16
CA PRO A 133 -14.31 -3.28 9.23
C PRO A 133 -15.06 -2.24 8.39
N ARG A 134 -14.39 -1.13 8.04
CA ARG A 134 -14.95 -0.03 7.26
C ARG A 134 -14.67 -0.14 5.76
N GLU A 135 -13.67 -0.94 5.36
CA GLU A 135 -13.36 -1.23 3.94
C GLU A 135 -14.58 -1.71 3.17
N ILE A 136 -15.48 -2.48 3.80
CA ILE A 136 -16.70 -2.97 3.15
C ILE A 136 -17.59 -1.84 2.60
N ASN A 137 -17.58 -0.66 3.23
CA ASN A 137 -18.46 0.46 2.87
C ASN A 137 -18.09 1.15 1.55
N ILE A 138 -16.88 0.92 1.04
CA ILE A 138 -16.43 1.48 -0.25
C ILE A 138 -16.50 0.48 -1.40
N LEU A 139 -16.93 -0.76 -1.14
CA LEU A 139 -16.97 -1.84 -2.13
C LEU A 139 -18.32 -1.89 -2.86
N SER A 140 -18.33 -2.45 -4.07
CA SER A 140 -19.57 -2.81 -4.77
C SER A 140 -20.31 -3.93 -4.02
N PRO A 141 -21.62 -4.12 -4.19
CA PRO A 141 -22.37 -5.19 -3.52
C PRO A 141 -21.77 -6.59 -3.71
N ARG A 142 -21.25 -6.88 -4.90
CA ARG A 142 -20.58 -8.15 -5.23
C ARG A 142 -19.27 -8.31 -4.46
N ALA A 143 -18.44 -7.26 -4.42
CA ALA A 143 -17.21 -7.24 -3.66
C ALA A 143 -17.47 -7.27 -2.13
N GLN A 144 -18.53 -6.65 -1.63
CA GLN A 144 -18.95 -6.71 -0.23
C GLN A 144 -19.28 -8.14 0.20
N ALA A 145 -20.06 -8.88 -0.60
CA ALA A 145 -20.42 -10.27 -0.31
C ALA A 145 -19.17 -11.17 -0.24
N TYR A 146 -18.24 -11.00 -1.18
CA TYR A 146 -16.95 -11.71 -1.14
C TYR A 146 -16.13 -11.31 0.10
N PHE A 147 -16.01 -10.01 0.36
CA PHE A 147 -15.19 -9.46 1.43
C PHE A 147 -15.68 -9.95 2.79
N ARG A 148 -16.97 -9.78 3.10
CA ARG A 148 -17.56 -10.24 4.35
C ARG A 148 -17.32 -11.74 4.56
N ARG A 149 -17.70 -12.58 3.59
CA ARG A 149 -17.52 -14.04 3.69
C ARG A 149 -16.08 -14.43 3.97
N THR A 150 -15.13 -13.84 3.24
CA THR A 150 -13.71 -14.22 3.37
C THR A 150 -13.03 -13.65 4.61
N ARG A 151 -13.39 -12.44 5.03
CA ARG A 151 -12.79 -11.79 6.21
C ARG A 151 -13.37 -12.35 7.49
N GLU A 152 -14.69 -12.52 7.60
CA GLU A 152 -15.32 -13.10 8.78
C GLU A 152 -14.88 -14.56 8.99
N ALA A 153 -14.72 -15.34 7.91
CA ALA A 153 -14.14 -16.68 8.01
C ALA A 153 -12.69 -16.67 8.54
N ALA A 154 -11.89 -15.66 8.19
CA ALA A 154 -10.52 -15.52 8.68
C ALA A 154 -10.44 -14.91 10.10
N LEU A 155 -11.41 -14.10 10.49
CA LEU A 155 -11.53 -13.48 11.80
C LEU A 155 -12.12 -14.45 12.83
N GLY A 156 -13.04 -15.32 12.41
CA GLY A 156 -13.83 -16.17 13.29
C GLY A 156 -15.06 -15.47 13.91
N HIS A 157 -15.30 -14.22 13.56
CA HIS A 157 -16.40 -13.38 14.07
C HIS A 157 -16.77 -12.30 13.04
N LYS A 158 -17.74 -11.44 13.35
CA LYS A 158 -18.23 -10.41 12.41
C LYS A 158 -17.21 -9.27 12.26
N LEU A 159 -17.26 -8.58 11.12
CA LEU A 159 -16.44 -7.37 10.90
C LEU A 159 -16.72 -6.32 11.97
N GLU A 160 -17.98 -6.10 12.30
CA GLU A 160 -18.43 -5.07 13.23
C GLU A 160 -17.89 -5.28 14.66
N ASP A 161 -17.58 -6.52 15.05
CA ASP A 161 -17.05 -6.82 16.38
C ASP A 161 -15.66 -6.19 16.60
N LEU A 162 -14.90 -5.93 15.52
CA LEU A 162 -13.62 -5.23 15.59
C LEU A 162 -13.75 -3.77 16.07
N LEU A 163 -14.92 -3.16 15.87
CA LEU A 163 -15.18 -1.78 16.27
C LEU A 163 -15.41 -1.64 17.78
N ALA A 164 -15.87 -2.71 18.44
CA ALA A 164 -16.12 -2.69 19.88
C ALA A 164 -14.85 -2.43 20.70
N GLU A 165 -13.71 -2.87 20.18
CA GLU A 165 -12.38 -2.75 20.83
C GLU A 165 -11.52 -1.65 20.19
N GLU A 166 -12.09 -0.81 19.33
CA GLU A 166 -11.34 0.20 18.56
C GLU A 166 -10.57 1.16 19.48
N GLU A 167 -11.26 1.82 20.42
CA GLU A 167 -10.62 2.80 21.31
C GLU A 167 -9.61 2.17 22.27
N GLU A 168 -9.81 0.90 22.65
CA GLU A 168 -8.81 0.15 23.42
C GLU A 168 -7.57 -0.15 22.59
N SER A 169 -7.75 -0.64 21.36
CA SER A 169 -6.67 -0.91 20.42
C SER A 169 -5.79 0.31 20.20
N TRP A 170 -6.40 1.50 20.08
CA TRP A 170 -5.68 2.76 19.95
C TRP A 170 -4.96 3.19 21.23
N ARG A 171 -5.60 3.09 22.39
CA ARG A 171 -4.98 3.43 23.68
C ARG A 171 -3.79 2.52 23.99
N ALA A 172 -3.88 1.23 23.66
CA ALA A 172 -2.83 0.25 23.92
C ALA A 172 -1.52 0.52 23.16
N VAL A 173 -1.56 1.33 22.09
CA VAL A 173 -0.41 1.58 21.21
C VAL A 173 -0.04 3.05 21.07
N SER A 174 -0.74 4.00 21.71
CA SER A 174 -0.55 5.45 21.47
C SER A 174 0.89 5.90 21.65
N ASP A 175 1.53 5.53 22.77
CA ASP A 175 2.92 5.90 23.06
C ASP A 175 3.89 5.23 22.07
N LYS A 176 3.59 3.99 21.69
CA LYS A 176 4.40 3.25 20.70
C LYS A 176 4.26 3.84 19.30
N ILE A 177 3.09 4.35 18.90
CA ILE A 177 2.92 5.05 17.62
C ILE A 177 3.81 6.30 17.62
N LYS A 178 3.84 7.04 18.74
CA LYS A 178 4.74 8.18 18.89
C LYS A 178 6.20 7.77 18.71
N GLU A 179 6.64 6.68 19.34
CA GLU A 179 8.01 6.15 19.16
C GLU A 179 8.34 5.81 17.71
N VAL A 180 7.41 5.19 16.96
CA VAL A 180 7.62 4.93 15.52
C VAL A 180 7.74 6.26 14.75
N GLY A 181 6.93 7.24 15.11
CA GLY A 181 7.01 8.60 14.58
C GLY A 181 8.37 9.27 14.85
N GLU A 182 8.95 9.08 16.03
CA GLU A 182 10.32 9.54 16.34
C GLU A 182 11.36 8.87 15.44
N LEU A 183 11.25 7.55 15.23
CA LEU A 183 12.16 6.80 14.34
C LEU A 183 12.11 7.33 12.90
N MET A 184 10.92 7.68 12.39
CA MET A 184 10.77 8.28 11.06
C MET A 184 11.52 9.62 10.94
N ARG A 185 11.69 10.35 12.05
CA ARG A 185 12.36 11.66 12.08
C ARG A 185 13.86 11.59 12.38
N THR A 186 14.45 10.38 12.42
CA THR A 186 15.89 10.19 12.70
C THR A 186 16.79 11.09 11.85
N ASN A 187 16.46 11.28 10.57
CA ASN A 187 17.23 12.10 9.64
C ASN A 187 16.52 13.41 9.24
N ALA A 188 15.61 13.93 10.08
CA ALA A 188 14.78 15.10 9.73
C ALA A 188 15.59 16.38 9.47
N ALA A 189 16.82 16.47 9.99
CA ALA A 189 17.73 17.58 9.70
C ALA A 189 18.31 17.54 8.27
N GLU A 190 18.32 16.36 7.64
CA GLU A 190 18.89 16.13 6.30
C GLU A 190 17.83 16.22 5.19
N GLY A 191 16.55 16.16 5.56
CA GLY A 191 15.43 16.33 4.64
C GLY A 191 14.13 15.73 5.17
N PRO A 192 13.05 15.80 4.38
CA PRO A 192 11.71 15.46 4.84
C PRO A 192 11.38 13.96 4.79
N PHE A 193 12.31 13.11 4.31
CA PHE A 193 12.10 11.66 4.17
C PHE A 193 12.87 10.88 5.23
N VAL A 194 12.52 9.59 5.41
CA VAL A 194 13.16 8.68 6.38
C VAL A 194 14.69 8.64 6.22
N LEU A 195 15.18 8.70 4.98
CA LEU A 195 16.61 8.69 4.66
C LEU A 195 17.16 10.08 4.29
N GLY A 196 16.50 11.15 4.75
CA GLY A 196 16.91 12.53 4.55
C GLY A 196 16.29 13.17 3.29
N ALA A 197 17.12 13.49 2.30
CA ALA A 197 16.73 14.40 1.21
C ALA A 197 15.82 13.81 0.12
N ARG A 198 15.82 12.48 -0.07
CA ARG A 198 15.07 11.80 -1.16
C ARG A 198 14.20 10.67 -0.59
N PRO A 199 13.08 10.34 -1.25
CA PRO A 199 12.22 9.26 -0.79
C PRO A 199 12.93 7.91 -0.86
N SER A 200 12.49 7.02 0.01
CA SER A 200 12.81 5.59 0.03
C SER A 200 11.53 4.77 -0.07
N TYR A 201 11.67 3.46 -0.25
CA TYR A 201 10.51 2.56 -0.23
C TYR A 201 9.75 2.62 1.11
N THR A 202 10.43 2.88 2.22
CA THR A 202 9.80 3.01 3.54
C THR A 202 8.88 4.24 3.61
N ASP A 203 9.26 5.36 3.00
CA ASP A 203 8.38 6.54 2.90
C ASP A 203 7.08 6.19 2.16
N PHE A 204 7.18 5.46 1.06
CA PHE A 204 6.01 5.01 0.29
C PHE A 204 5.18 3.94 1.01
N PHE A 205 5.82 3.09 1.83
CA PHE A 205 5.14 2.17 2.74
C PHE A 205 4.25 2.93 3.73
N ILE A 206 4.77 3.99 4.35
CA ILE A 206 4.05 4.82 5.32
C ILE A 206 2.94 5.61 4.61
N ALA A 207 3.32 6.42 3.62
CA ALA A 207 2.39 7.32 2.94
C ALA A 207 1.27 6.56 2.22
N GLY A 208 1.56 5.41 1.60
CA GLY A 208 0.55 4.55 0.98
C GLY A 208 -0.42 3.93 1.98
N SER A 209 0.03 3.61 3.20
CA SER A 209 -0.84 3.12 4.27
C SER A 209 -1.76 4.22 4.81
N LEU A 210 -1.23 5.44 4.99
CA LEU A 210 -2.02 6.60 5.40
C LEU A 210 -3.05 7.00 4.33
N GLN A 211 -2.66 7.00 3.06
CA GLN A 211 -3.57 7.28 1.95
C GLN A 211 -4.68 6.23 1.83
N SER A 212 -4.37 4.95 2.07
CA SER A 212 -5.37 3.88 2.19
C SER A 212 -6.39 4.20 3.28
N ALA A 213 -5.93 4.50 4.50
CA ALA A 213 -6.79 4.88 5.61
C ALA A 213 -7.70 6.06 5.23
N ARG A 214 -7.15 7.10 4.58
CA ARG A 214 -7.92 8.28 4.17
C ARG A 214 -9.05 7.95 3.21
N VAL A 215 -8.83 7.04 2.25
CA VAL A 215 -9.85 6.66 1.27
C VAL A 215 -10.95 5.81 1.90
N VAL A 216 -10.61 4.97 2.88
CA VAL A 216 -11.55 4.08 3.58
C VAL A 216 -12.33 4.83 4.66
N GLU A 217 -11.62 5.55 5.53
CA GLU A 217 -12.16 6.28 6.68
C GLU A 217 -11.24 7.46 7.05
N GLU A 218 -11.65 8.68 6.69
CA GLU A 218 -10.83 9.89 6.87
C GLU A 218 -10.50 10.16 8.35
N ALA A 219 -11.40 9.86 9.28
CA ALA A 219 -11.15 10.06 10.71
C ALA A 219 -9.97 9.21 11.22
N VAL A 220 -9.76 8.01 10.65
CA VAL A 220 -8.64 7.13 11.00
C VAL A 220 -7.33 7.69 10.47
N PHE A 221 -7.34 8.25 9.27
CA PHE A 221 -6.20 8.99 8.72
C PHE A 221 -5.85 10.19 9.61
N GLU A 222 -6.82 11.04 9.93
CA GLU A 222 -6.62 12.21 10.80
C GLU A 222 -6.03 11.84 12.16
N ARG A 223 -6.43 10.70 12.73
CA ARG A 223 -5.88 10.23 14.01
C ARG A 223 -4.38 9.92 13.92
N HIS A 224 -3.91 9.32 12.83
CA HIS A 224 -2.49 9.09 12.61
C HIS A 224 -1.72 10.39 12.32
N MET A 225 -2.34 11.34 11.62
CA MET A 225 -1.73 12.63 11.28
C MET A 225 -1.43 13.52 12.50
N LYS A 226 -1.94 13.17 13.69
CA LYS A 226 -1.60 13.84 14.96
C LYS A 226 -0.20 13.49 15.48
N TYR A 227 0.39 12.40 14.99
CA TYR A 227 1.72 11.94 15.42
C TYR A 227 2.79 12.50 14.49
N ALA A 228 3.78 13.19 15.07
CA ALA A 228 4.95 13.66 14.34
C ALA A 228 5.71 12.49 13.69
N GLY A 229 6.31 12.71 12.54
CA GLY A 229 6.83 11.70 11.63
C GLY A 229 5.82 11.29 10.57
N TYR A 230 4.61 10.89 10.95
CA TYR A 230 3.60 10.43 10.00
C TYR A 230 3.11 11.55 9.08
N LYS A 231 2.82 12.72 9.67
CA LYS A 231 2.35 13.88 8.92
C LYS A 231 3.39 14.35 7.91
N GLU A 232 4.63 14.52 8.35
CA GLU A 232 5.74 15.02 7.56
C GLU A 232 6.05 14.09 6.38
N ILE A 233 6.13 12.77 6.63
CA ILE A 233 6.36 11.78 5.56
C ILE A 233 5.20 11.79 4.55
N TYR A 234 3.94 11.85 5.02
CA TYR A 234 2.79 11.90 4.13
C TYR A 234 2.79 13.16 3.26
N GLU A 235 3.02 14.33 3.87
CA GLU A 235 3.09 15.62 3.17
C GLU A 235 4.25 15.65 2.16
N ALA A 236 5.42 15.11 2.51
CA ALA A 236 6.57 14.99 1.62
C ALA A 236 6.30 14.10 0.39
N CYS A 237 5.37 13.14 0.51
CA CYS A 237 5.00 12.24 -0.58
C CYS A 237 3.84 12.76 -1.45
N LEU A 238 3.16 13.86 -1.08
CA LEU A 238 2.05 14.42 -1.85
C LEU A 238 2.36 14.67 -3.34
N PRO A 239 3.56 15.17 -3.74
CA PRO A 239 3.90 15.34 -5.15
C PRO A 239 3.84 14.05 -5.97
N TYR A 240 3.94 12.88 -5.32
CA TYR A 240 3.93 11.58 -5.98
C TYR A 240 2.57 10.87 -5.89
N MET A 241 1.57 11.47 -5.20
CA MET A 241 0.24 10.87 -5.04
C MET A 241 -0.65 11.06 -6.26
N ALA A 242 -0.46 12.14 -7.01
CA ALA A 242 -1.12 12.38 -8.28
C ALA A 242 -0.39 11.66 -9.42
N LYS A 243 -1.15 11.17 -10.40
CA LYS A 243 -0.56 10.70 -11.66
C LYS A 243 -0.10 11.92 -12.44
N ASN A 244 1.19 12.01 -12.76
CA ASN A 244 1.69 13.02 -13.70
C ASN A 244 0.96 12.80 -15.03
N THR A 245 0.22 13.82 -15.47
CA THR A 245 -0.61 13.80 -16.70
C THR A 245 0.19 14.20 -17.91
#